data_AF-A0A959C4X7-F1
#
_entry.id   AF-A0A959C4X7-F1
#
_cell.length_a   1.000
_cell.length_b   1.000
_cell.length_c   1.000
_cell.angle_alpha   90.00
_cell.angle_beta   90.00
_cell.angle_gamma   90.00
#
_symmetry.space_group_name_H-M   'P 1'
#
loop_
_entity.id
_entity.type
_entity.pdbx_description
1 polymer ?
#
loop_
_entity_poly.entity_id
_entity_poly.type
_entity_poly.pdbx_seq_one_letter_code
_entity_poly.pdbx_strand_id
1 'polypeptide(L)'
;MKHFFCFLLTALALQCNAQVQTQTLKLGSGHVVLLLDSAQAARTITFDQRNHYFDLVNAGEMSIQMKKPLQEGQTRENLLPDYLAFLKSDVEDFSAQEADFTTDVIKKVYETVSGVNIDIFPDTLILIKTKGNHYGDGVWYTRENCIIIPANELKAPRANAFTTTMYHELFHVWSRLNPEKSKELYKLIGFEPIG
;
A
#
# COMPACT_ATOMS: atom_id res chain seq x y z
N MET A 1 -49.92 -11.25 46.48
CA MET A 1 -48.85 -12.19 46.12
C MET A 1 -48.40 -11.92 44.68
N LYS A 2 -47.10 -11.61 44.52
CA LYS A 2 -46.23 -11.82 43.33
C LYS A 2 -46.63 -11.06 42.05
N HIS A 3 -46.06 -9.86 41.83
CA HIS A 3 -44.84 -9.60 41.03
C HIS A 3 -44.93 -10.09 39.59
N PHE A 4 -44.90 -9.18 38.61
CA PHE A 4 -43.79 -9.19 37.63
C PHE A 4 -43.69 -7.85 36.88
N PHE A 5 -42.64 -7.11 37.21
CA PHE A 5 -42.19 -5.91 36.54
C PHE A 5 -41.28 -6.38 35.40
N CYS A 6 -41.75 -6.33 34.15
CA CYS A 6 -40.95 -6.77 33.01
C CYS A 6 -40.28 -5.53 32.38
N PHE A 7 -39.07 -5.23 32.88
CA PHE A 7 -38.17 -4.25 32.30
C PHE A 7 -37.64 -4.83 30.98
N LEU A 8 -38.06 -4.28 29.84
CA LEU A 8 -37.51 -4.61 28.54
C LEU A 8 -36.20 -3.82 28.36
N LEU A 9 -35.09 -4.37 28.87
CA LEU A 9 -33.74 -3.90 28.53
C LEU A 9 -33.42 -4.37 27.11
N THR A 10 -33.69 -3.52 26.12
CA THR A 10 -33.15 -3.67 24.77
C THR A 10 -31.63 -3.48 24.83
N ALA A 11 -30.91 -4.59 24.88
CA ALA A 11 -29.47 -4.61 24.67
C ALA A 11 -29.19 -4.22 23.21
N LEU A 12 -28.79 -2.97 22.98
CA LEU A 12 -28.06 -2.58 21.77
C LEU A 12 -26.73 -3.34 21.79
N ALA A 13 -26.69 -4.49 21.11
CA ALA A 13 -25.44 -5.10 20.71
C ALA A 13 -24.78 -4.19 19.68
N LEU A 14 -24.02 -3.20 20.15
CA LEU A 14 -22.98 -2.57 19.36
C LEU A 14 -22.01 -3.68 18.98
N GLN A 15 -22.14 -4.19 17.75
CA GLN A 15 -21.06 -4.89 17.11
C GLN A 15 -19.90 -3.89 16.99
N CYS A 16 -19.03 -3.85 17.99
CA CYS A 16 -17.69 -3.33 17.81
C CYS A 16 -17.07 -4.22 16.72
N ASN A 17 -17.08 -3.74 15.48
CA ASN A 17 -16.11 -4.21 14.50
C ASN A 17 -14.75 -3.88 15.10
N ALA A 18 -14.12 -4.88 15.72
CA ALA A 18 -12.75 -4.76 16.19
C ALA A 18 -11.92 -4.38 14.97
N GLN A 19 -11.35 -3.18 14.99
CA GLN A 19 -10.47 -2.71 13.94
C GLN A 19 -9.38 -3.76 13.74
N VAL A 20 -9.24 -4.27 12.50
CA VAL A 20 -8.20 -5.24 12.19
C VAL A 20 -6.87 -4.55 12.41
N GLN A 21 -6.05 -5.09 13.30
CA GLN A 21 -4.75 -4.50 13.62
C GLN A 21 -3.75 -4.84 12.52
N THR A 22 -2.79 -3.94 12.29
CA THR A 22 -1.63 -4.22 11.44
C THR A 22 -1.01 -5.58 11.73
N GLN A 23 -0.84 -6.38 10.69
CA GLN A 23 -0.25 -7.71 10.78
C GLN A 23 1.24 -7.65 10.45
N THR A 24 2.04 -8.25 11.33
CA THR A 24 3.49 -8.35 11.15
C THR A 24 3.86 -9.78 10.78
N LEU A 25 4.38 -9.96 9.56
CA LEU A 25 5.02 -11.19 9.13
C LEU A 25 6.53 -11.08 9.37
N LYS A 26 7.07 -11.99 10.19
CA LYS A 26 8.52 -12.14 10.37
C LYS A 26 9.03 -13.20 9.39
N LEU A 27 10.09 -12.86 8.66
CA LEU A 27 10.76 -13.73 7.71
C LEU A 27 12.16 -14.10 8.25
N GLY A 28 12.92 -14.88 7.48
CA GLY A 28 14.30 -15.23 7.82
C GLY A 28 15.21 -13.99 7.93
N SER A 29 16.37 -14.15 8.57
CA SER A 29 17.42 -13.11 8.67
C SER A 29 16.97 -11.74 9.22
N GLY A 30 15.85 -11.69 9.95
CA GLY A 30 15.34 -10.46 10.57
C GLY A 30 14.48 -9.59 9.64
N HIS A 31 14.22 -10.02 8.41
CA HIS A 31 13.32 -9.30 7.50
C HIS A 31 11.88 -9.32 8.03
N VAL A 32 11.17 -8.21 7.88
CA VAL A 32 9.77 -8.07 8.29
C VAL A 32 8.90 -7.50 7.19
N VAL A 33 7.65 -7.97 7.13
CA VAL A 33 6.61 -7.39 6.28
C VAL A 33 5.45 -6.93 7.13
N LEU A 34 5.03 -5.68 6.95
CA LEU A 34 3.94 -5.05 7.67
C LEU A 34 2.74 -4.88 6.73
N LEU A 35 1.66 -5.60 6.99
CA LEU A 35 0.37 -5.37 6.32
C LEU A 35 -0.39 -4.35 7.16
N LEU A 36 -0.41 -3.09 6.72
CA LEU A 36 -0.95 -2.00 7.53
C LEU A 36 -2.48 -2.03 7.55
N ASP A 37 -3.03 -1.74 8.73
CA ASP A 37 -4.42 -1.30 8.87
C ASP A 37 -4.61 0.10 8.25
N SER A 38 -5.86 0.46 7.95
CA SER A 38 -6.23 1.72 7.32
C SER A 38 -5.74 2.95 8.09
N ALA A 39 -5.70 2.91 9.42
CA ALA A 39 -5.24 4.04 10.22
C ALA A 39 -3.73 4.27 10.05
N GLN A 40 -2.92 3.21 10.07
CA GLN A 40 -1.48 3.28 9.82
C GLN A 40 -1.19 3.57 8.35
N ALA A 41 -1.91 2.92 7.44
CA ALA A 41 -1.80 3.14 6.00
C ALA A 41 -2.07 4.61 5.63
N ALA A 42 -3.07 5.26 6.24
CA ALA A 42 -3.38 6.66 5.97
C ALA A 42 -2.21 7.59 6.33
N ARG A 43 -1.44 7.27 7.37
CA ARG A 43 -0.23 8.04 7.71
C ARG A 43 0.88 7.77 6.69
N THR A 44 1.10 6.50 6.37
CA THR A 44 2.21 6.05 5.53
C THR A 44 2.04 6.40 4.04
N ILE A 45 0.83 6.33 3.48
CA ILE A 45 0.57 6.59 2.06
C ILE A 45 0.90 8.03 1.64
N THR A 46 0.85 8.96 2.60
CA THR A 46 1.19 10.38 2.42
C THR A 46 2.61 10.76 2.87
N PHE A 47 3.46 9.77 3.12
CA PHE A 47 4.86 9.97 3.47
C PHE A 47 5.75 9.64 2.27
N ASP A 48 6.63 10.57 1.90
CA ASP A 48 7.68 10.37 0.89
C ASP A 48 8.81 11.35 1.15
N GLN A 49 10.00 10.83 1.44
CA GLN A 49 11.23 11.58 1.62
C GLN A 49 12.29 11.22 0.57
N ARG A 50 12.16 10.09 -0.13
CA ARG A 50 13.13 9.66 -1.14
C ARG A 50 12.87 10.27 -2.50
N ASN A 51 11.61 10.22 -2.93
CA ASN A 51 11.22 10.65 -4.27
C ASN A 51 10.62 12.05 -4.27
N HIS A 52 10.38 12.64 -3.09
CA HIS A 52 9.81 13.99 -2.95
C HIS A 52 8.49 14.17 -3.73
N TYR A 53 7.71 13.10 -3.89
CA TYR A 53 6.49 13.10 -4.72
C TYR A 53 5.54 14.22 -4.32
N PHE A 54 5.31 14.38 -3.01
CA PHE A 54 4.41 15.41 -2.53
C PHE A 54 4.95 16.82 -2.69
N ASP A 55 6.26 17.00 -2.89
CA ASP A 55 6.86 18.29 -3.21
C ASP A 55 6.71 18.62 -4.71
N LEU A 56 6.66 17.59 -5.56
CA LEU A 56 6.72 17.71 -7.02
C LEU A 56 5.35 17.61 -7.71
N VAL A 57 4.38 16.90 -7.12
CA VAL A 57 3.07 16.68 -7.74
C VAL A 57 2.37 18.02 -8.01
N ASN A 58 1.92 18.21 -9.25
CA ASN A 58 1.30 19.46 -9.67
C ASN A 58 -0.23 19.41 -9.55
N ALA A 59 -0.88 20.58 -9.65
CA ALA A 59 -2.34 20.70 -9.51
C ALA A 59 -3.12 19.90 -10.55
N GLY A 60 -2.61 19.79 -11.78
CA GLY A 60 -3.21 18.99 -12.85
C GLY A 60 -3.19 17.49 -12.53
N GLU A 61 -2.06 16.98 -12.05
CA GLU A 61 -1.94 15.57 -11.63
C GLU A 61 -2.89 15.24 -10.48
N MET A 62 -2.95 16.09 -9.45
CA MET A 62 -3.88 15.91 -8.33
C MET A 62 -5.34 15.91 -8.80
N SER A 63 -5.70 16.83 -9.69
CA SER A 63 -7.03 16.92 -10.31
C SER A 63 -7.42 15.62 -11.04
N ILE A 64 -6.54 15.11 -11.90
CA ILE A 64 -6.75 13.84 -12.62
C ILE A 64 -6.94 12.69 -11.65
N GLN A 65 -6.06 12.59 -10.67
CA GLN A 65 -6.01 11.50 -9.69
C GLN A 65 -7.19 11.49 -8.72
N MET A 66 -7.73 12.66 -8.36
CA MET A 66 -8.96 12.79 -7.59
C MET A 66 -10.22 12.69 -8.46
N LYS A 67 -10.07 12.65 -9.79
CA LYS A 67 -11.16 12.70 -10.77
C LYS A 67 -12.06 13.94 -10.58
N LYS A 68 -11.44 15.08 -10.26
CA LYS A 68 -12.11 16.36 -10.02
C LYS A 68 -11.51 17.42 -10.94
N PRO A 69 -12.30 18.06 -11.83
CA PRO A 69 -11.79 19.10 -12.72
C PRO A 69 -11.09 20.21 -11.95
N LEU A 70 -9.98 20.70 -12.51
CA LEU A 70 -9.27 21.85 -11.93
C LEU A 70 -10.11 23.10 -12.13
N GLN A 71 -10.34 23.86 -11.06
CA GLN A 71 -11.09 25.11 -11.11
C GLN A 71 -10.17 26.29 -11.45
N GLU A 72 -10.72 27.34 -12.06
CA GLU A 72 -9.96 28.57 -12.33
C GLU A 72 -9.41 29.17 -11.03
N GLY A 73 -8.12 29.53 -11.02
CA GLY A 73 -7.42 30.06 -9.84
C GLY A 73 -7.03 29.00 -8.79
N GLN A 74 -7.31 27.72 -9.01
CA GLN A 74 -6.85 26.64 -8.13
C GLN A 74 -5.34 26.41 -8.31
N THR A 75 -4.59 26.40 -7.20
CA THR A 75 -3.12 26.26 -7.19
C THR A 75 -2.73 24.92 -6.59
N ARG A 76 -1.45 24.56 -6.67
CA ARG A 76 -0.95 23.35 -6.02
C ARG A 76 -1.11 23.45 -4.50
N GLU A 77 -0.78 24.61 -3.92
CA GLU A 77 -0.74 24.84 -2.48
C GLU A 77 -2.13 24.72 -1.86
N ASN A 78 -3.17 25.21 -2.53
CA ASN A 78 -4.53 25.11 -2.04
C ASN A 78 -5.16 23.73 -2.27
N LEU A 79 -4.68 22.96 -3.26
CA LEU A 79 -5.21 21.64 -3.59
C LEU A 79 -4.52 20.50 -2.84
N LEU A 80 -3.25 20.67 -2.47
CA LEU A 80 -2.45 19.63 -1.82
C LEU A 80 -3.10 19.07 -0.54
N PRO A 81 -3.66 19.86 0.39
CA PRO A 81 -4.31 19.33 1.59
C PRO A 81 -5.49 18.40 1.27
N ASP A 82 -6.33 18.78 0.30
CA ASP A 82 -7.49 17.98 -0.13
C ASP A 82 -7.05 16.68 -0.81
N TYR A 83 -5.98 16.76 -1.61
CA TYR A 83 -5.39 15.59 -2.25
C TYR A 83 -4.80 14.61 -1.23
N LEU A 84 -4.07 15.10 -0.21
CA LEU A 84 -3.57 14.26 0.88
C LEU A 84 -4.72 13.63 1.67
N ALA A 85 -5.81 14.37 1.93
CA ALA A 85 -7.00 13.83 2.57
C ALA A 85 -7.68 12.76 1.70
N PHE A 86 -7.73 12.96 0.39
CA PHE A 86 -8.24 11.99 -0.56
C PHE A 86 -7.46 10.67 -0.50
N LEU A 87 -6.13 10.71 -0.59
CA LEU A 87 -5.28 9.51 -0.48
C LEU A 87 -5.48 8.78 0.86
N LYS A 88 -5.57 9.54 1.96
CA LYS A 88 -5.85 9.00 3.30
C LYS A 88 -7.21 8.31 3.40
N SER A 89 -8.19 8.79 2.65
CA SER A 89 -9.53 8.18 2.62
C SER A 89 -9.60 6.94 1.72
N ASP A 90 -8.60 6.74 0.87
CA ASP A 90 -8.56 5.66 -0.12
C ASP A 90 -7.99 4.35 0.43
N VAL A 91 -7.33 4.36 1.58
CA VAL A 91 -6.77 3.14 2.21
C VAL A 91 -7.85 2.31 2.91
N GLU A 92 -7.63 1.01 3.00
CA GLU A 92 -8.54 0.05 3.64
C GLU A 92 -7.78 -1.04 4.43
N ASP A 93 -8.45 -1.62 5.42
CA ASP A 93 -7.93 -2.77 6.17
C ASP A 93 -7.93 -4.02 5.29
N PHE A 94 -6.88 -4.84 5.35
CA PHE A 94 -6.93 -6.21 4.84
C PHE A 94 -7.92 -7.04 5.66
N SER A 95 -8.80 -7.79 5.01
CA SER A 95 -9.53 -8.87 5.66
C SER A 95 -8.58 -10.02 5.99
N ALA A 96 -8.97 -10.90 6.91
CA ALA A 96 -8.16 -12.06 7.29
C ALA A 96 -7.77 -12.92 6.08
N GLN A 97 -8.71 -13.18 5.16
CA GLN A 97 -8.45 -13.98 3.96
C GLN A 97 -7.46 -13.29 3.01
N GLU A 98 -7.59 -11.97 2.82
CA GLU A 98 -6.67 -11.20 1.98
C GLU A 98 -5.26 -11.17 2.58
N ALA A 99 -5.17 -11.03 3.91
CA ALA A 99 -3.91 -11.00 4.62
C ALA A 99 -3.19 -12.35 4.59
N ASP A 100 -3.92 -13.47 4.76
CA ASP A 100 -3.39 -14.83 4.63
C ASP A 100 -2.88 -15.08 3.21
N PHE A 101 -3.69 -14.78 2.20
CA PHE A 101 -3.30 -14.90 0.79
C PHE A 101 -2.04 -14.10 0.46
N THR A 102 -2.01 -12.82 0.87
CA THR A 102 -0.88 -11.92 0.61
C THR A 102 0.38 -12.41 1.33
N THR A 103 0.24 -12.86 2.57
CA THR A 103 1.32 -13.44 3.37
C THR A 103 1.93 -14.67 2.69
N ASP A 104 1.10 -15.56 2.14
CA ASP A 104 1.59 -16.76 1.45
C ASP A 104 2.30 -16.44 0.13
N VAL A 105 1.85 -15.42 -0.60
CA VAL A 105 2.59 -14.91 -1.76
C VAL A 105 3.94 -14.32 -1.32
N ILE A 106 3.96 -13.49 -0.28
CA ILE A 106 5.19 -12.85 0.21
C ILE A 106 6.21 -13.89 0.65
N LYS A 107 5.81 -14.97 1.34
CA LYS A 107 6.73 -16.06 1.70
C LYS A 107 7.39 -16.67 0.46
N LYS A 108 6.62 -16.97 -0.59
CA LYS A 108 7.15 -17.51 -1.86
C LYS A 108 8.10 -16.55 -2.56
N VAL A 109 7.72 -15.26 -2.58
CA VAL A 109 8.56 -14.19 -3.15
C VAL A 109 9.87 -14.08 -2.38
N TYR A 110 9.80 -14.04 -1.05
CA TYR A 110 10.96 -13.98 -0.16
C TYR A 110 11.88 -15.19 -0.37
N GLU A 111 11.36 -16.41 -0.35
CA GLU A 111 12.14 -17.64 -0.58
C GLU A 111 12.87 -17.59 -1.94
N THR A 112 12.16 -17.14 -2.99
CA THR A 112 12.71 -17.07 -4.34
C THR A 112 13.83 -16.05 -4.45
N VAL A 113 13.60 -14.80 -3.99
CA VAL A 113 14.63 -13.76 -4.10
C VAL A 113 15.80 -14.01 -3.16
N SER A 114 15.55 -14.56 -1.97
CA SER A 114 16.61 -14.90 -1.00
C SER A 114 17.50 -16.03 -1.52
N GLY A 115 16.96 -16.95 -2.31
CA GLY A 115 17.75 -17.97 -3.01
C GLY A 115 18.70 -17.41 -4.08
N VAL A 116 18.43 -16.20 -4.58
CA VAL A 116 19.31 -15.47 -5.51
C VAL A 116 20.31 -14.60 -4.73
N ASN A 117 19.79 -13.70 -3.89
CA ASN A 117 20.56 -12.87 -2.98
C ASN A 117 19.61 -12.29 -1.91
N ILE A 118 19.92 -12.52 -0.63
CA ILE A 118 19.11 -12.05 0.50
C ILE A 118 18.92 -10.53 0.51
N ASP A 119 19.91 -9.76 0.03
CA ASP A 119 19.89 -8.30 -0.01
C ASP A 119 18.90 -7.74 -1.06
N ILE A 120 18.26 -8.59 -1.86
CA ILE A 120 17.16 -8.18 -2.75
C ILE A 120 15.91 -7.84 -1.93
N PHE A 121 15.67 -8.58 -0.85
CA PHE A 121 14.53 -8.32 0.02
C PHE A 121 14.90 -7.24 1.04
N PRO A 122 14.11 -6.16 1.22
CA PRO A 122 14.44 -5.11 2.16
C PRO A 122 14.28 -5.58 3.62
N ASP A 123 14.99 -4.96 4.57
CA ASP A 123 14.84 -5.25 6.01
C ASP A 123 13.38 -5.11 6.47
N THR A 124 12.67 -4.12 5.92
CA THR A 124 11.25 -3.91 6.17
C THR A 124 10.55 -3.61 4.85
N LEU A 125 9.51 -4.38 4.55
CA LEU A 125 8.56 -4.11 3.46
C LEU A 125 7.19 -3.76 4.04
N ILE A 126 6.54 -2.74 3.47
CA ILE A 126 5.22 -2.31 3.92
C ILE A 126 4.20 -2.59 2.82
N LEU A 127 3.07 -3.20 3.16
CA LEU A 127 1.96 -3.44 2.25
C LEU A 127 0.76 -2.60 2.68
N ILE A 128 0.20 -1.86 1.75
CA ILE A 128 -0.99 -1.02 1.94
C ILE A 128 -2.06 -1.46 0.96
N LYS A 129 -3.30 -1.65 1.43
CA LYS A 129 -4.46 -1.83 0.57
C LYS A 129 -5.17 -0.51 0.32
N THR A 130 -5.56 -0.24 -0.92
CA THR A 130 -6.41 0.90 -1.29
C THR A 130 -7.69 0.46 -1.98
N LYS A 131 -8.70 1.31 -2.01
CA LYS A 131 -9.93 1.11 -2.80
C LYS A 131 -9.66 1.20 -4.31
N GLY A 132 -8.54 1.81 -4.71
CA GLY A 132 -8.20 2.02 -6.12
C GLY A 132 -8.88 3.25 -6.72
N ASN A 133 -9.42 4.19 -5.93
CA ASN A 133 -10.09 5.37 -6.50
C ASN A 133 -9.10 6.33 -7.16
N HIS A 134 -7.83 6.25 -6.74
CA HIS A 134 -6.71 7.03 -7.21
C HIS A 134 -6.28 6.66 -8.63
N TYR A 135 -5.33 5.71 -8.79
CA TYR A 135 -4.84 5.28 -10.10
C TYR A 135 -5.77 4.34 -10.88
N GLY A 136 -6.82 3.82 -10.23
CA GLY A 136 -7.78 2.89 -10.83
C GLY A 136 -7.53 1.43 -10.51
N ASP A 137 -8.43 0.58 -11.02
CA ASP A 137 -8.39 -0.86 -10.81
C ASP A 137 -7.11 -1.48 -11.39
N GLY A 138 -6.49 -2.36 -10.61
CA GLY A 138 -5.32 -3.13 -11.03
C GLY A 138 -4.02 -2.34 -11.16
N VAL A 139 -4.01 -1.05 -10.80
CA VAL A 139 -2.78 -0.24 -10.81
C VAL A 139 -2.09 -0.31 -9.45
N TRP A 140 -1.06 -1.15 -9.39
CA TRP A 140 -0.11 -1.20 -8.29
C TRP A 140 0.90 -0.05 -8.41
N TYR A 141 1.48 0.34 -7.28
CA TYR A 141 2.61 1.25 -7.28
C TYR A 141 3.42 1.13 -5.99
N THR A 142 4.59 1.76 -5.99
CA THR A 142 5.44 1.85 -4.79
C THR A 142 5.69 3.29 -4.39
N ARG A 143 5.85 3.50 -3.08
CA ARG A 143 6.32 4.75 -2.47
C ARG A 143 7.16 4.37 -1.27
N GLU A 144 8.35 4.94 -1.12
CA GLU A 144 9.31 4.47 -0.11
C GLU A 144 9.59 2.95 -0.26
N ASN A 145 9.54 2.22 0.85
CA ASN A 145 9.56 0.76 0.94
C ASN A 145 8.14 0.14 1.00
N CYS A 146 7.13 0.87 0.51
CA CYS A 146 5.74 0.42 0.47
C CYS A 146 5.37 -0.10 -0.91
N ILE A 147 4.60 -1.19 -0.95
CA ILE A 147 3.85 -1.66 -2.10
C ILE A 147 2.37 -1.39 -1.83
N ILE A 148 1.72 -0.66 -2.74
CA ILE A 148 0.32 -0.29 -2.64
C ILE A 148 -0.49 -1.19 -3.58
N ILE A 149 -1.47 -1.89 -3.01
CA ILE A 149 -2.26 -2.94 -3.66
C ILE A 149 -3.71 -2.47 -3.77
N PRO A 150 -4.26 -2.32 -4.98
CA PRO A 150 -5.67 -1.96 -5.12
C PRO A 150 -6.56 -3.15 -4.79
N ALA A 151 -7.65 -2.91 -4.06
CA ALA A 151 -8.51 -3.94 -3.47
C ALA A 151 -9.13 -4.89 -4.51
N ASN A 152 -9.32 -4.43 -5.75
CA ASN A 152 -9.83 -5.27 -6.83
C ASN A 152 -8.92 -6.49 -7.11
N GLU A 153 -7.62 -6.39 -6.86
CA GLU A 153 -6.63 -7.47 -7.07
C GLU A 153 -6.71 -8.55 -5.99
N LEU A 154 -7.30 -8.21 -4.84
CA LEU A 154 -7.48 -9.11 -3.70
C LEU A 154 -8.86 -9.79 -3.68
N LYS A 155 -9.85 -9.28 -4.43
CA LYS A 155 -11.20 -9.85 -4.52
C LYS A 155 -11.26 -11.17 -5.31
N ALA A 156 -10.46 -11.30 -6.37
CA ALA A 156 -10.41 -12.49 -7.22
C ALA A 156 -8.96 -12.83 -7.57
N PRO A 157 -8.14 -13.19 -6.55
CA PRO A 157 -6.71 -13.26 -6.73
C PRO A 157 -6.33 -14.41 -7.66
N ARG A 158 -5.60 -14.08 -8.73
CA ARG A 158 -4.92 -15.07 -9.57
C ARG A 158 -3.49 -15.21 -9.05
N ALA A 159 -3.23 -16.22 -8.23
CA ALA A 159 -1.99 -16.37 -7.47
C ALA A 159 -0.72 -16.13 -8.31
N ASN A 160 -0.62 -16.70 -9.52
CA ASN A 160 0.54 -16.51 -10.39
C ASN A 160 0.70 -15.05 -10.85
N ALA A 161 -0.39 -14.42 -11.32
CA ALA A 161 -0.34 -13.04 -11.78
C ALA A 161 -0.01 -12.08 -10.62
N PHE A 162 -0.65 -12.28 -9.46
CA PHE A 162 -0.38 -11.49 -8.25
C PHE A 162 1.08 -11.65 -7.80
N THR A 163 1.63 -12.86 -7.83
CA THR A 163 3.04 -13.13 -7.50
C THR A 163 3.98 -12.45 -8.49
N THR A 164 3.69 -12.49 -9.79
CA THR A 164 4.48 -11.78 -10.81
C THR A 164 4.48 -10.28 -10.58
N THR A 165 3.32 -9.67 -10.31
CA THR A 165 3.24 -8.24 -9.97
C THR A 165 3.98 -7.93 -8.68
N MET A 166 3.91 -8.79 -7.67
CA MET A 166 4.66 -8.61 -6.42
C MET A 166 6.19 -8.58 -6.66
N TYR A 167 6.72 -9.42 -7.56
CA TYR A 167 8.14 -9.33 -7.95
C TYR A 167 8.46 -7.99 -8.62
N HIS A 168 7.59 -7.50 -9.50
CA HIS A 168 7.77 -6.23 -10.18
C HIS A 168 7.81 -5.07 -9.18
N GLU A 169 6.86 -5.00 -8.25
CA GLU A 169 6.81 -3.94 -7.24
C GLU A 169 7.96 -4.07 -6.22
N LEU A 170 8.33 -5.29 -5.83
CA LEU A 170 9.51 -5.51 -4.99
C LEU A 170 10.78 -5.01 -5.67
N PHE A 171 10.92 -5.22 -6.98
CA PHE A 171 12.06 -4.68 -7.74
C PHE A 171 12.10 -3.14 -7.73
N HIS A 172 10.94 -2.48 -7.80
CA HIS A 172 10.88 -1.02 -7.63
C HIS A 172 11.33 -0.57 -6.23
N VAL A 173 10.88 -1.27 -5.18
CA VAL A 173 11.34 -1.00 -3.80
C VAL A 173 12.85 -1.20 -3.70
N TRP A 174 13.37 -2.33 -4.15
CA TRP A 174 14.80 -2.63 -4.11
C TRP A 174 15.62 -1.60 -4.87
N SER A 175 15.20 -1.24 -6.09
CA SER A 175 15.91 -0.26 -6.92
C SER A 175 15.97 1.12 -6.25
N ARG A 176 14.88 1.53 -5.57
CA ARG A 176 14.82 2.78 -4.82
C ARG A 176 15.74 2.78 -3.60
N LEU A 177 15.87 1.64 -2.93
CA LEU A 177 16.75 1.48 -1.77
C LEU A 177 18.22 1.28 -2.17
N ASN A 178 18.49 0.93 -3.43
CA ASN A 178 19.82 0.64 -3.95
C ASN A 178 20.10 1.40 -5.27
N PRO A 179 20.10 2.75 -5.25
CA PRO A 179 20.16 3.56 -6.48
C PRO A 179 21.39 3.30 -7.35
N GLU A 180 22.56 3.08 -6.74
CA GLU A 180 23.79 2.77 -7.49
C GLU A 180 23.70 1.41 -8.18
N LYS A 181 23.22 0.37 -7.49
CA LYS A 181 23.02 -0.96 -8.09
C LYS A 181 21.96 -0.94 -9.18
N SER A 182 20.88 -0.18 -8.97
CA SER A 182 19.85 0.06 -9.99
C SER A 182 20.47 0.66 -11.25
N LYS A 183 21.26 1.73 -11.10
CA LYS A 183 21.96 2.39 -12.22
C LYS A 183 22.90 1.43 -12.96
N GLU A 184 23.66 0.60 -12.24
CA GLU A 184 24.51 -0.44 -12.84
C GLU A 184 23.68 -1.45 -13.64
N LEU A 185 22.55 -1.90 -13.10
CA LEU A 185 21.66 -2.86 -13.76
C LEU A 185 21.05 -2.27 -15.05
N TYR A 186 20.56 -1.04 -15.01
CA TYR A 186 20.05 -0.36 -16.21
C TYR A 186 21.14 -0.19 -17.27
N LYS A 187 22.38 0.10 -16.86
CA LYS A 187 23.52 0.18 -17.79
C LYS A 187 23.80 -1.16 -18.49
N LEU A 188 23.67 -2.29 -17.79
CA LEU A 188 23.89 -3.62 -18.37
C LEU A 188 22.90 -3.95 -19.51
N ILE A 189 21.69 -3.39 -19.46
CA ILE A 189 20.67 -3.57 -20.51
C ILE A 189 20.63 -2.40 -21.51
N GLY A 190 21.66 -1.56 -21.53
CA GLY A 190 21.85 -0.50 -22.53
C GLY A 190 21.12 0.81 -22.23
N PHE A 191 20.64 1.02 -21.01
CA PHE A 191 20.04 2.28 -20.59
C PHE A 191 21.07 3.16 -19.88
N GLU A 192 21.17 4.42 -20.31
CA GLU A 192 22.03 5.43 -19.69
C GLU A 192 21.22 6.65 -19.25
N PRO A 193 21.58 7.33 -18.15
CA PRO A 193 20.95 8.58 -17.75
C PRO A 193 21.16 9.67 -18.81
N ILE A 194 20.11 10.41 -19.14
CA ILE A 194 20.15 11.50 -20.15
C ILE A 194 20.34 12.90 -19.55
N GLY A 195 20.57 13.00 -18.24
CA GLY A 195 20.63 14.28 -17.51
C GLY A 195 19.33 14.59 -16.81
#